data_AF-A0A1W1VA31-F1
#
_entry.id   AF-A0A1W1VA31-F1
#
_cell.length_a   1.000
_cell.length_b   1.000
_cell.length_c   1.000
_cell.angle_alpha   90.00
_cell.angle_beta   90.00
_cell.angle_gamma   90.00
#
_symmetry.space_group_name_H-M   'P 1'
#
loop_
_entity.id
_entity.type
_entity.pdbx_description
1 polymer ?
#
loop_
_entity_poly.entity_id
_entity_poly.type
_entity_poly.pdbx_seq_one_letter_code
_entity_poly.pdbx_strand_id
1 'polypeptide(L)'
;MEDIKDTQIEEVDTQIEEVETQVIDDKKDENINNVEDKKKEEKLFTQDEVNRIVQDRVQREKDKNNTLSDNLSDRELNLIKRELKSDCRESLSEKGLPSEYIELFNGSTKDELNNFIYLISKVHDSIVDKLKKGSDNRFNAHTPPDSKSPRFDPIAAAFRR
;
A
#
# COMPACT_ATOMS: atom_id res chain seq x y z
N MET A 1 -8.21 31.97 6.64
CA MET A 1 -8.43 30.67 5.97
C MET A 1 -7.17 29.92 6.31
N GLU A 2 -7.26 28.86 7.11
CA GLU A 2 -6.31 28.49 8.19
C GLU A 2 -6.62 29.40 9.42
N ASP A 3 -7.04 28.95 10.61
CA ASP A 3 -6.98 27.65 11.29
C ASP A 3 -8.18 27.52 12.27
N ILE A 4 -9.04 26.51 12.09
CA ILE A 4 -10.13 26.18 13.05
C ILE A 4 -10.19 24.66 13.32
N LYS A 5 -9.32 23.87 12.68
CA LYS A 5 -9.40 22.40 12.77
C LYS A 5 -8.50 21.79 13.85
N ASP A 6 -7.52 22.53 14.35
CA ASP A 6 -6.56 21.99 15.32
C ASP A 6 -6.97 22.26 16.78
N THR A 7 -7.90 23.19 17.02
CA THR A 7 -8.48 23.43 18.36
C THR A 7 -9.57 22.43 18.75
N GLN A 8 -10.12 21.68 17.81
CA GLN A 8 -11.17 20.69 18.12
C GLN A 8 -10.61 19.31 18.47
N ILE A 9 -9.31 19.06 18.30
CA ILE A 9 -8.70 17.75 18.58
C ILE A 9 -8.16 17.69 20.02
N GLU A 10 -7.65 18.80 20.58
CA GLU A 10 -7.21 18.85 21.99
C GLU A 10 -8.36 18.91 23.02
N GLU A 11 -9.57 19.35 22.63
CA GLU A 11 -10.74 19.39 23.53
C GLU A 11 -11.46 18.04 23.67
N VAL A 12 -11.17 17.07 22.80
CA VAL A 12 -11.77 15.72 22.86
C VAL A 12 -10.94 14.79 23.73
N ASP A 13 -9.61 14.94 23.72
CA ASP A 13 -8.71 14.09 24.52
C ASP A 13 -8.77 14.38 26.04
N THR A 14 -9.11 15.60 26.44
CA THR A 14 -9.30 15.95 27.86
C THR A 14 -10.62 15.43 28.44
N GLN A 15 -11.59 15.06 27.61
CA GLN A 15 -12.87 14.49 28.06
C GLN A 15 -12.84 12.96 28.24
N ILE A 16 -11.79 12.28 27.73
CA ILE A 16 -11.65 10.82 27.85
C ILE A 16 -11.01 10.43 29.19
N GLU A 17 -10.17 11.29 29.78
CA GLU A 17 -9.50 11.00 31.07
C GLU A 17 -10.38 11.21 32.31
N GLU A 18 -11.46 12.00 32.25
CA GLU A 18 -12.37 12.22 33.40
C GLU A 18 -13.46 11.15 33.56
N VAL A 19 -13.70 10.31 32.55
CA VAL A 19 -14.75 9.28 32.60
C VAL A 19 -14.30 8.00 33.34
N GLU A 20 -12.98 7.80 33.52
CA GLU A 20 -12.45 6.51 34.01
C GLU A 20 -12.35 6.38 35.55
N THR A 21 -12.74 7.40 36.34
CA THR A 21 -12.58 7.36 37.81
C THR A 21 -13.86 7.50 38.65
N GLN A 22 -15.06 7.48 38.06
CA GLN A 22 -16.32 7.68 38.82
C GLN A 22 -17.33 6.52 38.78
N VAL A 23 -16.87 5.26 38.80
CA VAL A 23 -17.78 4.10 38.92
C VAL A 23 -17.33 3.13 40.00
N ILE A 24 -17.14 3.62 41.22
CA ILE A 24 -17.20 2.79 42.43
C ILE A 24 -17.81 3.68 43.52
N ASP A 25 -19.13 3.61 43.70
CA ASP A 25 -19.76 3.61 45.03
C ASP A 25 -21.28 3.40 44.93
N ASP A 26 -21.73 2.46 45.77
CA ASP A 26 -23.09 2.21 46.26
C ASP A 26 -24.22 1.78 45.30
N LYS A 27 -24.60 0.48 45.43
CA LYS A 27 -25.93 0.10 45.94
C LYS A 27 -26.05 -1.38 46.31
N LYS A 28 -26.44 -1.59 47.56
CA LYS A 28 -26.92 -2.82 48.18
C LYS A 28 -28.38 -3.12 47.77
N ASP A 29 -28.71 -4.42 47.87
CA ASP A 29 -30.04 -5.04 47.97
C ASP A 29 -30.86 -5.09 46.64
N GLU A 30 -31.52 -6.18 46.22
CA GLU A 30 -32.27 -7.20 46.96
C GLU A 30 -32.29 -8.58 46.28
N ASN A 31 -32.54 -9.57 47.13
CA ASN A 31 -32.80 -10.99 46.96
C ASN A 31 -34.06 -11.33 46.12
N ILE A 32 -33.94 -12.26 45.17
CA ILE A 32 -35.09 -13.05 44.69
C ILE A 32 -34.69 -14.54 44.64
N ASN A 33 -35.24 -15.31 45.58
CA ASN A 33 -35.29 -16.77 45.56
C ASN A 33 -36.59 -17.25 44.87
N ASN A 34 -36.47 -18.24 43.98
CA ASN A 34 -37.15 -19.55 44.04
C ASN A 34 -37.15 -20.24 42.65
N VAL A 35 -37.14 -21.55 42.47
CA VAL A 35 -36.79 -22.82 43.18
C VAL A 35 -36.94 -23.88 42.06
N GLU A 36 -36.08 -24.90 41.98
CA GLU A 36 -36.47 -26.32 41.88
C GLU A 36 -35.25 -27.25 41.68
N ASP A 37 -35.16 -28.20 42.61
CA ASP A 37 -34.14 -29.20 42.82
C ASP A 37 -33.82 -30.08 41.59
N LYS A 38 -32.57 -30.01 41.14
CA LYS A 38 -31.82 -31.21 40.75
C LYS A 38 -30.51 -31.19 41.52
N LYS A 39 -30.43 -32.04 42.55
CA LYS A 39 -29.20 -32.44 43.26
C LYS A 39 -28.03 -32.65 42.29
N LYS A 40 -27.31 -31.57 42.03
CA LYS A 40 -25.92 -31.49 41.62
C LYS A 40 -25.40 -30.41 42.54
N GLU A 41 -24.43 -30.76 43.38
CA GLU A 41 -23.75 -29.85 44.30
C GLU A 41 -23.69 -28.43 43.73
N GLU A 42 -24.51 -27.53 44.28
CA GLU A 42 -24.56 -26.14 43.85
C GLU A 42 -23.27 -25.47 44.31
N LYS A 43 -22.25 -25.50 43.45
CA LYS A 43 -21.03 -24.73 43.64
C LYS A 43 -21.37 -23.27 43.43
N LEU A 44 -21.73 -22.60 44.53
CA LEU A 44 -21.79 -21.15 44.58
C LEU A 44 -20.37 -20.62 44.38
N PHE A 45 -20.21 -19.65 43.48
CA PHE A 45 -18.89 -19.06 43.23
C PHE A 45 -18.37 -18.37 44.49
N THR A 46 -17.15 -18.71 44.86
CA THR A 46 -16.41 -17.96 45.88
C THR A 46 -15.92 -16.63 45.30
N GLN A 47 -15.66 -15.64 46.14
CA GLN A 47 -15.15 -14.34 45.68
C GLN A 47 -13.83 -14.47 44.92
N ASP A 48 -12.97 -15.40 45.32
CA ASP A 48 -11.72 -15.70 44.63
C ASP A 48 -11.96 -16.29 43.23
N GLU A 49 -12.98 -17.15 43.07
CA GLU A 49 -13.39 -17.66 41.77
C GLU A 49 -13.96 -16.56 40.88
N VAL A 50 -14.74 -15.63 41.43
CA VAL A 50 -15.25 -14.46 40.69
C VAL A 50 -14.09 -13.60 40.20
N ASN A 51 -13.13 -13.28 41.06
CA ASN A 51 -11.95 -12.50 40.69
C ASN A 51 -11.16 -13.17 39.57
N ARG A 52 -10.97 -14.49 39.64
CA ARG A 52 -10.31 -15.27 38.59
C ARG A 52 -11.08 -15.25 37.28
N ILE A 53 -12.41 -15.41 37.33
CA ILE A 53 -13.26 -15.38 36.13
C ILE A 53 -13.21 -14.01 35.45
N VAL A 54 -13.23 -12.93 36.23
CA VAL A 54 -13.12 -11.56 35.72
C VAL A 54 -11.75 -11.35 35.07
N GLN A 55 -10.66 -11.76 35.73
CA GLN A 55 -9.31 -11.68 35.16
C GLN A 55 -9.19 -12.48 33.86
N ASP A 56 -9.65 -13.72 33.82
CA ASP A 56 -9.63 -14.57 32.63
C ASP A 56 -10.47 -13.99 31.49
N ARG A 57 -11.56 -13.29 31.81
CA ARG A 57 -12.38 -12.61 30.80
C ARG A 57 -11.70 -11.36 30.27
N VAL A 58 -11.15 -10.53 31.15
CA VAL A 58 -10.39 -9.33 30.77
C VAL A 58 -9.18 -9.72 29.91
N GLN A 59 -8.44 -10.75 30.29
CA GLN A 59 -7.30 -11.23 29.52
C GLN A 59 -7.71 -11.69 28.12
N ARG A 60 -8.77 -12.50 28.01
CA ARG A 60 -9.26 -12.95 26.69
C ARG A 60 -9.75 -11.82 25.80
N GLU A 61 -10.40 -10.81 26.36
CA GLU A 61 -10.82 -9.64 25.58
C GLU A 61 -9.62 -8.79 25.13
N LYS A 62 -8.59 -8.63 25.98
CA LYS A 62 -7.32 -7.99 25.59
C LYS A 62 -6.59 -8.76 24.49
N ASP A 63 -6.49 -10.08 24.61
CA ASP A 63 -5.83 -10.93 23.63
C ASP A 63 -6.57 -10.87 22.27
N LYS A 64 -7.91 -10.94 22.27
CA LYS A 64 -8.71 -10.77 21.06
C LYS A 64 -8.49 -9.40 20.42
N ASN A 65 -8.53 -8.32 21.20
CA ASN A 65 -8.33 -6.97 20.68
C ASN A 65 -6.92 -6.77 20.09
N ASN A 66 -5.87 -7.28 20.75
CA ASN A 66 -4.52 -7.25 20.19
C ASN A 66 -4.43 -8.03 18.88
N THR A 67 -4.96 -9.26 18.83
CA THR A 67 -4.93 -10.03 17.57
C THR A 67 -5.70 -9.32 16.46
N LEU A 68 -6.82 -8.67 16.75
CA LEU A 68 -7.59 -7.96 15.74
C LEU A 68 -6.83 -6.71 15.24
N SER A 69 -6.19 -5.98 16.15
CA SER A 69 -5.34 -4.81 15.84
C SER A 69 -4.17 -5.19 14.93
N ASP A 70 -3.44 -6.26 15.25
CA ASP A 70 -2.31 -6.73 14.44
C ASP A 70 -2.75 -7.15 13.03
N ASN A 71 -3.88 -7.88 12.93
CA ASN A 71 -4.45 -8.29 11.63
C ASN A 71 -4.90 -7.09 10.79
N LEU A 72 -5.41 -6.02 11.42
CA LEU A 72 -5.80 -4.79 10.73
C LEU A 72 -4.57 -4.03 10.21
N SER A 73 -3.54 -3.89 11.03
CA SER A 73 -2.26 -3.28 10.63
C SER A 73 -1.64 -3.99 9.43
N ASP A 74 -1.55 -5.33 9.47
CA ASP A 74 -1.01 -6.11 8.35
C ASP A 74 -1.84 -5.92 7.07
N ARG A 75 -3.17 -5.81 7.21
CA ARG A 75 -4.07 -5.58 6.08
C ARG A 75 -3.87 -4.20 5.47
N GLU A 76 -3.73 -3.17 6.30
CA GLU A 76 -3.46 -1.80 5.86
C GLU A 76 -2.12 -1.70 5.13
N LEU A 77 -1.06 -2.30 5.69
CA LEU A 77 0.25 -2.33 5.05
C LEU A 77 0.23 -3.04 3.69
N ASN A 78 -0.52 -4.15 3.59
CA ASN A 78 -0.67 -4.87 2.33
C ASN A 78 -1.51 -4.09 1.30
N LEU A 79 -2.52 -3.35 1.76
CA LEU A 79 -3.32 -2.47 0.91
C LEU A 79 -2.46 -1.35 0.33
N ILE A 80 -1.70 -0.65 1.18
CA ILE A 80 -0.78 0.43 0.80
C ILE A 80 0.21 -0.07 -0.25
N LYS A 81 0.85 -1.23 -0.03
CA LYS A 81 1.78 -1.83 -1.01
C LYS A 81 1.12 -2.07 -2.37
N ARG A 82 -0.14 -2.50 -2.39
CA ARG A 82 -0.88 -2.76 -3.64
C ARG A 82 -1.27 -1.48 -4.35
N GLU A 83 -1.75 -0.48 -3.62
CA GLU A 83 -2.07 0.85 -4.15
C GLU A 83 -0.81 1.48 -4.75
N LEU A 84 0.29 1.46 -4.02
CA LEU A 84 1.55 2.06 -4.47
C LEU A 84 2.15 1.34 -5.70
N LYS A 85 1.97 0.02 -5.82
CA LYS A 85 2.29 -0.71 -7.06
C LYS A 85 1.39 -0.32 -8.23
N SER A 86 0.13 0.00 -7.97
CA SER A 86 -0.83 0.43 -9.00
C SER A 86 -0.48 1.84 -9.48
N ASP A 87 -0.17 2.74 -8.57
CA ASP A 87 0.35 4.08 -8.86
C ASP A 87 1.66 4.02 -9.66
N CYS A 88 2.56 3.09 -9.32
CA CYS A 88 3.81 2.89 -10.04
C CYS A 88 3.55 2.46 -11.48
N ARG A 89 2.59 1.54 -11.69
CA ARG A 89 2.16 1.11 -13.02
C ARG A 89 1.62 2.25 -13.86
N GLU A 90 0.77 3.09 -13.28
CA GLU A 90 0.21 4.27 -13.94
C GLU A 90 1.34 5.25 -14.33
N SER A 91 2.21 5.59 -13.38
CA SER A 91 3.33 6.53 -13.58
C SER A 91 4.32 6.04 -14.65
N LEU A 92 4.58 4.73 -14.71
CA LEU A 92 5.40 4.13 -15.78
C LEU A 92 4.71 4.23 -17.14
N SER A 93 3.40 3.95 -17.19
CA SER A 93 2.62 4.01 -18.42
C SER A 93 2.54 5.43 -19.00
N GLU A 94 2.37 6.46 -18.15
CA GLU A 94 2.38 7.87 -18.55
C GLU A 94 3.70 8.28 -19.21
N LYS A 95 4.82 7.71 -18.74
CA LYS A 95 6.16 7.97 -19.27
C LYS A 95 6.53 7.06 -20.44
N GLY A 96 5.66 6.14 -20.86
CA GLY A 96 5.94 5.17 -21.91
C GLY A 96 7.04 4.17 -21.52
N LEU A 97 7.22 3.90 -20.22
CA LEU A 97 8.22 2.98 -19.70
C LEU A 97 7.66 1.55 -19.59
N PRO A 98 8.50 0.52 -19.79
CA PRO A 98 8.16 -0.89 -19.55
C PRO A 98 7.51 -1.16 -18.18
N SER A 99 6.44 -1.95 -18.18
CA SER A 99 5.70 -2.31 -16.95
C SER A 99 6.46 -3.31 -16.06
N GLU A 100 7.44 -4.00 -16.62
CA GLU A 100 8.32 -4.96 -15.94
C GLU A 100 9.13 -4.28 -14.83
N TYR A 101 9.36 -2.96 -14.94
CA TYR A 101 10.05 -2.19 -13.91
C TYR A 101 9.31 -2.16 -12.57
N ILE A 102 8.01 -2.46 -12.54
CA ILE A 102 7.23 -2.56 -11.28
C ILE A 102 7.82 -3.62 -10.35
N GLU A 103 8.35 -4.72 -10.89
CA GLU A 103 8.95 -5.80 -10.09
C GLU A 103 10.22 -5.37 -9.35
N LEU A 104 10.87 -4.29 -9.82
CA LEU A 104 12.07 -3.73 -9.21
C LEU A 104 11.73 -2.76 -8.06
N PHE A 105 10.48 -2.35 -7.92
CA PHE A 105 10.05 -1.37 -6.93
C PHE A 105 9.63 -2.04 -5.61
N ASN A 106 10.41 -1.78 -4.55
CA ASN A 106 10.19 -2.30 -3.19
C ASN A 106 9.90 -1.21 -2.15
N GLY A 107 9.60 0.02 -2.59
CA GLY A 107 9.33 1.14 -1.69
C GLY A 107 7.96 1.08 -1.03
N SER A 108 7.80 1.85 0.04
CA SER A 108 6.54 1.98 0.81
C SER A 108 5.99 3.41 0.85
N THR A 109 6.73 4.39 0.33
CA THR A 109 6.32 5.80 0.31
C THR A 109 6.17 6.34 -1.12
N LYS A 110 5.39 7.41 -1.26
CA LYS A 110 5.20 8.08 -2.57
C LYS A 110 6.47 8.74 -3.07
N ASP A 111 7.30 9.26 -2.17
CA ASP A 111 8.57 9.89 -2.52
C ASP A 111 9.59 8.87 -3.07
N GLU A 112 9.64 7.68 -2.48
CA GLU A 112 10.44 6.56 -3.01
C GLU A 112 10.00 6.17 -4.43
N LEU A 113 8.69 6.16 -4.69
CA LEU A 113 8.15 5.91 -6.02
C LEU A 113 8.59 6.99 -7.01
N ASN A 114 8.46 8.27 -6.65
CA ASN A 114 8.89 9.37 -7.51
C ASN A 114 10.39 9.30 -7.84
N ASN A 115 11.22 9.01 -6.83
CA ASN A 115 12.66 8.82 -6.99
C ASN A 115 12.99 7.62 -7.88
N PHE A 116 12.29 6.49 -7.69
CA PHE A 116 12.43 5.30 -8.51
C PHE A 116 12.13 5.59 -9.98
N ILE A 117 11.00 6.24 -10.26
CA ILE A 117 10.59 6.61 -11.62
C ILE A 117 11.61 7.55 -12.25
N TYR A 118 12.12 8.54 -11.51
CA TYR A 118 13.16 9.44 -12.00
C TYR A 118 14.44 8.70 -12.40
N LEU A 119 14.93 7.79 -11.54
CA LEU A 119 16.15 7.02 -11.80
C LEU A 119 15.99 6.11 -13.02
N ILE A 120 14.88 5.37 -13.11
CA ILE A 120 14.60 4.48 -14.23
C ILE A 120 14.47 5.26 -15.53
N SER A 121 13.75 6.39 -15.54
CA SER A 121 13.64 7.26 -16.72
C SER A 121 15.02 7.68 -17.21
N LYS A 122 15.88 8.18 -16.31
CA LYS A 122 17.24 8.63 -16.66
C LYS A 122 18.08 7.49 -17.25
N VAL A 123 18.01 6.29 -16.68
CA VAL A 123 18.74 5.13 -17.19
C VAL A 123 18.20 4.72 -18.56
N HIS A 124 16.89 4.60 -18.69
CA HIS A 124 16.22 4.23 -19.94
C HIS A 124 16.56 5.21 -21.07
N ASP A 125 16.43 6.52 -20.83
CA ASP A 125 16.74 7.56 -21.81
C ASP A 125 18.21 7.49 -22.23
N SER A 126 19.13 7.28 -21.28
CA SER A 126 20.56 7.14 -21.58
C SER A 126 20.88 5.91 -22.45
N ILE A 127 20.14 4.82 -22.30
CA ILE A 127 20.29 3.60 -23.10
C ILE A 127 19.73 3.84 -24.50
N VAL A 128 18.53 4.42 -24.59
CA VAL A 128 17.88 4.76 -25.86
C VAL A 128 18.75 5.72 -26.67
N ASP A 129 19.33 6.74 -26.05
CA ASP A 129 20.21 7.70 -26.71
C ASP A 129 21.50 7.05 -27.24
N LYS A 130 22.11 6.14 -26.46
CA LYS A 130 23.28 5.37 -26.93
C LYS A 130 22.92 4.47 -28.11
N LEU A 131 21.73 3.87 -28.09
CA LEU A 131 21.25 3.01 -29.18
C LEU A 131 21.06 3.80 -30.47
N LYS A 132 20.40 4.97 -30.39
CA LYS A 132 20.21 5.90 -31.53
C LYS A 132 21.52 6.37 -32.13
N LYS A 133 22.43 6.90 -31.30
CA LYS A 133 23.77 7.34 -31.76
C LYS A 133 24.56 6.22 -32.44
N GLY A 134 24.37 4.98 -31.99
CA GLY A 134 24.98 3.82 -32.59
C GLY A 134 24.38 3.41 -33.93
N SER A 135 23.08 3.62 -34.19
CA SER A 135 22.42 3.19 -35.42
C SER A 135 22.66 4.13 -36.61
N ASP A 136 22.75 5.44 -36.35
CA ASP A 136 22.68 6.47 -37.39
C ASP A 136 23.85 6.44 -38.38
N ASN A 137 24.96 5.78 -38.04
CA ASN A 137 26.14 5.66 -38.91
C ASN A 137 26.42 4.23 -39.42
N ARG A 138 25.64 3.22 -39.01
CA ARG A 138 25.89 1.81 -39.40
C ARG A 138 25.18 1.39 -40.67
N PHE A 139 24.20 2.16 -41.14
CA PHE A 139 23.41 1.86 -42.34
C PHE A 139 23.40 2.99 -43.36
N ASN A 140 24.39 3.90 -43.32
CA ASN A 140 24.61 4.80 -44.44
C ASN A 140 25.11 3.96 -45.61
N ALA A 141 24.15 3.45 -46.40
CA ALA A 141 24.43 2.87 -47.71
C ALA A 141 25.30 3.88 -48.45
N HIS A 142 26.49 3.45 -48.87
CA HIS A 142 27.40 4.30 -49.60
C HIS A 142 26.69 4.83 -50.84
N THR A 143 26.22 6.07 -50.79
CA THR A 143 25.71 6.79 -51.95
C THR A 143 26.94 7.32 -52.67
N PRO A 144 27.26 6.82 -53.86
CA PRO A 144 28.42 7.32 -54.60
C PRO A 144 28.26 8.83 -54.82
N PRO A 145 29.36 9.60 -54.73
CA PRO A 145 29.36 11.07 -54.67
C PRO A 145 28.86 11.78 -55.94
N ASP A 146 28.43 11.05 -56.97
CA ASP A 146 27.93 11.58 -58.22
C ASP A 146 26.72 10.77 -58.73
N SER A 147 25.62 10.74 -57.97
CA SER A 147 24.37 10.06 -58.33
C SER A 147 23.58 10.74 -59.45
N LYS A 148 24.27 11.48 -60.33
CA LYS A 148 23.84 11.66 -61.73
C LYS A 148 24.25 10.46 -62.59
N SER A 149 24.32 9.25 -62.03
CA SER A 149 24.28 8.06 -62.87
C SER A 149 22.94 8.08 -63.60
N PRO A 150 22.90 8.20 -64.95
CA PRO A 150 21.65 7.95 -65.66
C PRO A 150 21.21 6.57 -65.19
N ARG A 151 19.93 6.43 -64.85
CA ARG A 151 19.31 5.12 -64.64
C ARG A 151 19.57 4.32 -65.91
N PHE A 152 20.68 3.59 -65.95
CA PHE A 152 21.02 2.71 -67.04
C PHE A 152 20.07 1.54 -66.87
N ASP A 153 18.91 1.70 -67.48
CA ASP A 153 17.90 0.67 -67.57
C ASP A 153 18.29 -0.18 -68.79
N PRO A 154 18.86 -1.38 -68.57
CA PRO A 154 19.33 -2.23 -69.65
C PRO A 154 18.16 -2.68 -70.55
N ILE A 155 16.93 -2.73 -70.02
CA ILE A 155 15.73 -3.07 -70.78
C ILE A 155 15.37 -1.88 -71.67
N ALA A 156 15.24 -0.68 -71.12
CA ALA A 156 14.93 0.51 -71.92
C ALA A 156 16.00 0.80 -72.98
N ALA A 157 17.28 0.50 -72.71
CA ALA A 157 18.36 0.65 -73.68
C ALA A 157 18.27 -0.36 -74.85
N ALA A 158 17.83 -1.60 -74.60
CA ALA A 158 17.72 -2.64 -75.61
C ALA A 158 16.59 -2.39 -76.64
N PHE A 159 15.57 -1.62 -76.26
CA PHE A 159 14.43 -1.28 -77.12
C PHE A 159 14.51 0.12 -77.75
N ARG A 160 15.63 0.86 -77.59
CA ARG A 160 15.93 2.04 -78.40
C ARG A 160 16.41 1.59 -79.77
N ARG A 161 15.49 1.34 -80.69
CA ARG A 161 15.79 1.07 -82.10
C ARG A 161 14.92 1.94 -83.00
#